data_AF-A0A933BBJ5-F1
#
_entry.id   AF-A0A933BBJ5-F1
#
_cell.length_a   1.000
_cell.length_b   1.000
_cell.length_c   1.000
_cell.angle_alpha   90.00
_cell.angle_beta   90.00
_cell.angle_gamma   90.00
#
_symmetry.space_group_name_H-M   'P 1'
#
loop_
_entity.id
_entity.type
_entity.pdbx_description
1 polymer ?
#
loop_
_entity_poly.entity_id
_entity_poly.type
_entity_poly.pdbx_seq_one_letter_code
_entity_poly.pdbx_strand_id
1 'polypeptide(L)'
;MRLAIRLLGAIKAATLFAVRRPKEAAIILLAAFLALTFWRLKRERGHAQELAAKLEGLPSDTKQVVTIYRNRVITKWRDGPTRVEYRDRYLPPEGKIEVVTKTDKHQNSPEIIIKDRGVTSRIGGGIVYAGAPLPLLDLKYAYWRRYSLTIGVTPRFGGAGMSRHIDDFTPFSNLELVGLLGTDWSGKSRFGLGLRTNF
;
A
#
# COMPACT_ATOMS: atom_id res chain seq x y z
N MET A 1 5.67 -32.59 18.68
CA MET A 1 4.30 -32.98 19.10
C MET A 1 3.69 -32.07 20.17
N ARG A 2 4.36 -31.79 21.31
CA ARG A 2 3.81 -30.94 22.40
C ARG A 2 3.47 -29.49 22.01
N LEU A 3 4.20 -28.89 21.06
CA LEU A 3 3.97 -27.53 20.59
C LEU A 3 2.64 -27.38 19.81
N ALA A 4 2.35 -28.35 18.94
CA ALA A 4 1.14 -28.35 18.12
C ALA A 4 -0.14 -28.50 18.96
N ILE A 5 -0.09 -29.32 20.02
CA ILE A 5 -1.21 -29.53 20.94
C ILE A 5 -1.51 -28.24 21.74
N ARG A 6 -0.47 -27.54 22.18
CA ARG A 6 -0.63 -26.23 22.87
C ARG A 6 -1.19 -25.16 21.96
N LEU A 7 -0.76 -25.13 20.69
CA LEU A 7 -1.26 -24.18 19.70
C LEU A 7 -2.76 -24.42 19.40
N LEU A 8 -3.16 -25.68 19.24
CA LEU A 8 -4.57 -26.03 19.02
C LEU A 8 -5.45 -25.62 20.20
N GLY A 9 -5.00 -25.84 21.44
CA GLY A 9 -5.71 -25.44 22.64
C GLY A 9 -5.90 -23.91 22.73
N ALA A 10 -4.86 -23.15 22.42
CA ALA A 10 -4.90 -21.69 22.40
C ALA A 10 -5.85 -21.16 21.31
N ILE A 11 -5.81 -21.72 20.10
CA ILE A 11 -6.71 -21.35 19.00
C ILE A 11 -8.16 -21.60 19.43
N LYS A 12 -8.47 -22.79 19.95
CA LYS A 12 -9.83 -23.14 20.37
C LYS A 12 -10.38 -22.20 21.45
N ALA A 13 -9.55 -21.85 22.44
CA ALA A 13 -9.92 -20.91 23.49
C ALA A 13 -10.15 -19.48 22.95
N ALA A 14 -9.29 -19.01 22.03
CA ALA A 14 -9.43 -17.71 21.40
C ALA A 14 -10.70 -17.61 20.54
N THR A 15 -11.01 -18.64 19.75
CA THR A 15 -12.25 -18.69 18.96
C THR A 15 -13.48 -18.68 19.87
N LEU A 16 -13.47 -19.44 20.95
CA LEU A 16 -14.58 -19.51 21.90
C LEU A 16 -14.79 -18.18 22.64
N PHE A 17 -13.70 -17.47 22.96
CA PHE A 17 -13.74 -16.12 23.51
C PHE A 17 -14.35 -15.12 22.51
N ALA A 18 -13.92 -15.16 21.25
CA ALA A 18 -14.43 -14.27 20.20
C ALA A 18 -15.94 -14.45 19.95
N VAL A 19 -16.44 -15.69 20.01
CA VAL A 19 -17.87 -15.98 19.87
C VAL A 19 -18.67 -15.49 21.09
N ARG A 20 -18.15 -15.67 22.31
CA ARG A 20 -18.86 -15.29 23.54
C ARG A 20 -18.82 -13.79 23.84
N ARG A 21 -17.79 -13.09 23.38
CA ARG A 21 -17.50 -11.68 23.70
C ARG A 21 -17.06 -10.92 22.45
N PRO A 22 -17.96 -10.74 21.47
CA PRO A 22 -17.59 -10.20 20.16
C PRO A 22 -17.11 -8.75 20.23
N LYS A 23 -17.67 -7.94 21.15
CA LYS A 23 -17.27 -6.53 21.32
C LYS A 23 -15.87 -6.42 21.91
N GLU A 24 -15.57 -7.18 22.96
CA GLU A 24 -14.26 -7.20 23.61
C GLU A 24 -13.20 -7.80 22.68
N ALA A 25 -13.54 -8.86 21.93
CA ALA A 25 -12.67 -9.43 20.93
C ALA A 25 -12.35 -8.43 19.81
N ALA A 26 -13.33 -7.63 19.35
CA ALA A 26 -13.08 -6.58 18.37
C ALA A 26 -12.13 -5.49 18.90
N ILE A 27 -12.29 -5.07 20.17
CA ILE A 27 -11.39 -4.10 20.80
C ILE A 27 -9.97 -4.66 20.92
N ILE A 28 -9.82 -5.91 21.35
CA ILE A 28 -8.52 -6.57 21.48
C ILE A 28 -7.86 -6.72 20.11
N LEU A 29 -8.60 -7.13 19.08
CA LEU A 29 -8.10 -7.23 17.71
C LEU A 29 -7.68 -5.87 17.16
N LEU A 30 -8.45 -4.81 17.43
CA LEU A 30 -8.10 -3.45 17.04
C LEU A 30 -6.82 -2.98 17.74
N ALA A 31 -6.70 -3.21 19.05
CA ALA A 31 -5.51 -2.87 19.82
C ALA A 31 -4.27 -3.63 19.33
N ALA A 32 -4.41 -4.94 19.06
CA ALA A 32 -3.33 -5.75 18.50
C ALA A 32 -2.93 -5.26 17.10
N PHE A 33 -3.91 -4.90 16.26
CA PHE A 33 -3.66 -4.32 14.95
C PHE A 33 -2.89 -2.99 15.07
N LEU A 34 -3.33 -2.06 15.92
CA LEU A 34 -2.64 -0.78 16.17
C LEU A 34 -1.23 -0.97 16.73
N ALA A 35 -1.03 -1.91 17.65
CA ALA A 35 0.29 -2.22 18.19
C ALA A 35 1.23 -2.78 17.10
N LEU A 36 0.70 -3.66 16.23
CA LEU A 36 1.45 -4.23 15.11
C LEU A 36 1.83 -3.15 14.09
N THR A 37 0.91 -2.25 13.73
CA THR A 37 1.19 -1.15 12.81
C THR A 37 2.21 -0.17 13.41
N PHE A 38 2.08 0.17 14.69
CA PHE A 38 3.04 1.02 15.38
C PHE A 38 4.44 0.39 15.46
N TRP A 39 4.52 -0.88 15.85
CA TRP A 39 5.80 -1.61 15.88
C TRP A 39 6.46 -1.66 14.51
N ARG A 40 5.67 -1.88 13.46
CA ARG A 40 6.19 -1.89 12.10
C ARG A 40 6.63 -0.51 11.62
N LEU A 41 5.87 0.55 11.87
CA LEU A 41 6.29 1.92 11.57
C LEU A 41 7.61 2.25 12.28
N LYS A 42 7.77 1.82 13.53
CA LYS A 42 9.02 1.96 14.27
C LYS A 42 10.16 1.14 13.62
N ARG A 43 9.90 -0.09 13.19
CA ARG A 43 10.87 -0.95 12.51
C ARG A 43 11.28 -0.40 11.15
N GLU A 44 10.33 0.11 10.36
CA GLU A 44 10.60 0.72 9.06
C GLU A 44 11.36 2.05 9.21
N ARG A 45 11.06 2.86 10.24
CA ARG A 45 11.88 4.03 10.60
C ARG A 45 13.30 3.61 11.03
N GLY A 46 13.42 2.57 11.86
CA GLY A 46 14.72 2.03 12.27
C GLY A 46 15.50 1.49 11.09
N HIS A 47 14.85 0.83 10.14
CA HIS A 47 15.51 0.32 8.93
C HIS A 47 15.86 1.45 7.95
N ALA A 48 15.04 2.51 7.87
CA ALA A 48 15.39 3.72 7.15
C ALA A 48 16.59 4.45 7.78
N GLN A 49 16.70 4.44 9.12
CA GLN A 49 17.86 4.97 9.86
C GLN A 49 19.11 4.09 9.71
N GLU A 50 18.97 2.76 9.75
CA GLU A 50 20.07 1.82 9.47
C GLU A 50 20.53 1.90 8.03
N LEU A 51 19.60 2.07 7.08
CA LEU A 51 19.92 2.36 5.69
C LEU A 51 20.64 3.70 5.61
N ALA A 52 20.21 4.73 6.35
CA ALA A 52 20.87 6.05 6.47
C ALA A 52 22.25 5.99 7.15
N ALA A 53 22.51 5.02 8.03
CA ALA A 53 23.80 4.81 8.68
C ALA A 53 24.77 3.98 7.81
N LYS A 54 24.27 2.95 7.09
CA LYS A 54 25.05 2.24 6.05
C LYS A 54 25.32 3.09 4.81
N LEU A 55 24.84 4.33 4.81
CA LEU A 55 24.79 5.30 3.71
C LEU A 55 25.90 6.37 3.78
N GLU A 56 26.66 6.46 4.88
CA GLU A 56 27.81 7.37 5.02
C GLU A 56 28.99 7.00 4.10
N GLY A 57 28.97 5.84 3.43
CA GLY A 57 30.01 5.40 2.51
C GLY A 57 29.47 5.06 1.12
N LEU A 58 29.06 6.04 0.32
CA LEU A 58 29.06 5.85 -1.13
C LEU A 58 30.52 5.67 -1.56
N PRO A 59 30.89 4.59 -2.28
CA PRO A 59 32.23 4.46 -2.85
C PRO A 59 32.63 5.70 -3.66
N SER A 60 33.89 6.13 -3.60
CA SER A 60 34.35 7.39 -4.20
C SER A 60 34.16 7.45 -5.72
N ASP A 61 34.02 6.31 -6.37
CA ASP A 61 33.77 6.12 -7.81
C ASP A 61 32.27 6.15 -8.19
N THR A 62 31.36 6.04 -7.23
CA THR A 62 29.92 5.91 -7.50
C THR A 62 29.20 7.25 -7.43
N LYS A 63 28.69 7.75 -8.57
CA LYS A 63 27.96 9.04 -8.66
C LYS A 63 26.50 8.95 -8.21
N GLN A 64 25.82 7.84 -8.50
CA GLN A 64 24.40 7.66 -8.19
C GLN A 64 24.08 6.17 -7.99
N VAL A 65 23.16 5.89 -7.07
CA VAL A 65 22.53 4.58 -6.91
C VAL A 65 21.01 4.76 -6.94
N VAL A 66 20.35 3.99 -7.81
CA VAL A 66 18.89 3.90 -7.87
C VAL A 66 18.50 2.54 -7.35
N THR A 67 17.86 2.51 -6.18
CA THR A 67 17.32 1.26 -5.61
C THR A 67 15.82 1.25 -5.82
N ILE A 68 15.37 0.30 -6.63
CA ILE A 68 13.96 0.08 -6.92
C ILE A 68 13.42 -0.97 -5.96
N TYR A 69 12.56 -0.54 -5.04
CA TYR A 69 11.77 -1.43 -4.21
C TYR A 69 10.38 -1.59 -4.83
N ARG A 70 9.64 -2.62 -4.38
CA ARG A 70 8.33 -2.99 -4.94
C ARG A 70 7.32 -1.85 -5.00
N ASN A 71 7.32 -0.95 -4.01
CA ASN A 71 6.40 0.19 -3.90
C ASN A 71 7.12 1.55 -3.70
N ARG A 72 8.45 1.60 -3.87
CA ARG A 72 9.25 2.80 -3.63
C ARG A 72 10.47 2.86 -4.53
N VAL A 73 10.86 4.07 -4.89
CA VAL A 73 12.12 4.35 -5.58
C VAL A 73 12.97 5.18 -4.65
N ILE A 74 14.11 4.62 -4.28
CA ILE A 74 15.11 5.31 -3.48
C ILE A 74 16.23 5.77 -4.41
N THR A 75 16.43 7.08 -4.47
CA THR A 75 17.50 7.70 -5.25
C THR A 75 18.53 8.29 -4.33
N LYS A 76 19.81 8.02 -4.63
CA LYS A 76 20.97 8.60 -3.97
C LYS A 76 21.89 9.19 -5.02
N TRP A 77 22.27 10.45 -4.92
CA TRP A 77 23.36 11.00 -5.75
C TRP A 77 24.33 11.82 -4.92
N ARG A 78 25.58 11.85 -5.37
CA ARG A 78 26.63 12.68 -4.79
C ARG A 78 26.60 14.07 -5.45
N ASP A 79 26.36 15.11 -4.65
CA ASP A 79 26.40 16.52 -5.04
C ASP A 79 27.68 17.18 -4.51
N GLY A 80 28.82 16.86 -5.13
CA GLY A 80 30.15 17.30 -4.68
C GLY A 80 30.87 16.30 -3.76
N PRO A 81 32.06 16.62 -3.26
CA PRO A 81 32.95 15.65 -2.60
C PRO A 81 32.40 15.09 -1.27
N THR A 82 31.50 15.79 -0.61
CA THR A 82 31.05 15.46 0.76
C THR A 82 29.54 15.38 0.94
N ARG A 83 28.74 15.84 -0.03
CA ARG A 83 27.28 15.94 0.10
C ARG A 83 26.60 14.88 -0.74
N VAL A 84 25.68 14.15 -0.11
CA VAL A 84 24.84 13.14 -0.76
C VAL A 84 23.39 13.56 -0.56
N GLU A 85 22.63 13.68 -1.65
CA GLU A 85 21.19 13.97 -1.57
C GLU A 85 20.37 12.68 -1.67
N TYR A 86 19.27 12.67 -0.92
CA TYR A 86 18.38 11.53 -0.78
C TYR A 86 16.96 11.89 -1.22
N ARG A 87 16.36 11.04 -2.06
CA ARG A 87 14.94 11.13 -2.42
C ARG A 87 14.27 9.76 -2.30
N ASP A 88 13.29 9.66 -1.40
CA ASP A 88 12.32 8.56 -1.34
C ASP A 88 11.03 9.00 -2.04
N ARG A 89 10.57 8.22 -3.01
CA ARG A 89 9.32 8.47 -3.72
C ARG A 89 8.51 7.18 -3.82
N TYR A 90 7.22 7.30 -3.57
CA TYR A 90 6.27 6.20 -3.74
C TYR A 90 6.16 5.78 -5.22
N LEU A 91 6.14 4.48 -5.45
CA LEU A 91 5.85 3.87 -6.75
C LEU A 91 4.53 3.11 -6.63
N PRO A 92 3.43 3.59 -7.26
CA PRO A 92 2.20 2.82 -7.29
C PRO A 92 2.45 1.46 -7.98
N PRO A 93 1.70 0.41 -7.63
CA PRO A 93 1.81 -0.90 -8.27
C PRO A 93 1.60 -0.86 -9.80
N GLU A 94 0.92 0.16 -10.30
CA GLU A 94 0.67 0.44 -11.73
C GLU A 94 1.76 1.31 -12.38
N GLY A 95 2.59 1.97 -11.56
CA GLY A 95 3.59 2.95 -12.00
C GLY A 95 4.79 2.31 -12.68
N LYS A 96 5.50 3.14 -13.45
CA LYS A 96 6.76 2.78 -14.11
C LYS A 96 7.87 3.74 -13.72
N ILE A 97 9.10 3.22 -13.73
CA ILE A 97 10.32 3.99 -13.45
C ILE A 97 11.09 4.10 -14.76
N GLU A 98 11.44 5.33 -15.11
CA GLU A 98 12.36 5.61 -16.20
C GLU A 98 13.59 6.32 -15.62
N VAL A 99 14.75 5.72 -15.83
CA VAL A 99 16.05 6.29 -15.46
C VAL A 99 16.64 6.90 -16.72
N VAL A 100 16.66 8.23 -16.82
CA VAL A 100 17.20 8.92 -17.99
C VAL A 100 18.58 9.46 -17.65
N THR A 101 19.61 8.81 -18.18
CA THR A 101 21.00 9.30 -18.12
C THR A 101 21.25 10.14 -19.37
N LYS A 102 21.37 11.47 -19.22
CA LYS A 102 21.72 12.35 -20.35
C LYS A 102 23.23 12.32 -20.56
N THR A 103 23.67 11.87 -21.74
CA THR A 103 25.08 11.64 -22.11
C THR A 103 25.92 12.92 -22.11
N ASP A 104 25.30 14.10 -22.31
CA ASP A 104 26.03 15.34 -22.62
C ASP A 104 26.25 16.30 -21.45
N LYS A 105 25.89 15.92 -20.21
CA LYS A 105 26.16 16.78 -19.04
C LYS A 105 26.86 15.99 -17.94
N HIS A 106 28.19 15.97 -18.04
CA HIS A 106 29.11 15.43 -17.03
C HIS A 106 28.90 15.98 -15.60
N GLN A 107 28.11 17.04 -15.43
CA GLN A 107 27.83 17.75 -14.17
C GLN A 107 26.39 17.64 -13.65
N ASN A 108 25.42 17.10 -14.40
CA ASN A 108 24.03 17.08 -13.94
C ASN A 108 23.60 15.68 -13.47
N SER A 109 23.00 15.61 -12.28
CA SER A 109 22.39 14.39 -11.74
C SER A 109 21.39 13.79 -12.73
N PRO A 110 21.43 12.45 -12.98
CA PRO A 110 20.45 11.80 -13.83
C PRO A 110 19.04 12.01 -13.30
N GLU A 111 18.12 12.31 -14.20
CA GLU A 111 16.74 12.61 -13.86
C GLU A 111 15.97 11.30 -13.74
N ILE A 112 15.45 11.01 -12.54
CA ILE A 112 14.56 9.88 -12.30
C ILE A 112 13.13 10.38 -12.39
N ILE A 113 12.48 9.95 -13.45
CA ILE A 113 11.08 10.25 -13.72
C ILE A 113 10.27 9.06 -13.25
N ILE A 114 9.46 9.30 -12.22
CA ILE A 114 8.48 8.32 -11.74
C ILE A 114 7.16 8.67 -12.39
N LYS A 115 6.63 7.76 -13.20
CA LYS A 115 5.29 7.89 -13.77
C LYS A 115 4.30 7.43 -12.71
N ASP A 116 3.91 8.36 -11.84
CA ASP A 116 2.96 8.16 -10.74
C ASP A 116 1.51 8.47 -11.13
N ARG A 117 1.25 8.73 -12.41
CA ARG A 117 -0.08 8.99 -12.95
C ARG A 117 -0.28 8.32 -14.29
N GLY A 118 -1.50 7.88 -14.57
CA GLY A 118 -1.85 7.32 -15.88
C GLY A 118 -3.19 6.62 -15.90
N VAL A 119 -3.54 6.13 -17.08
CA VAL A 119 -4.65 5.21 -17.31
C VAL A 119 -4.16 3.79 -17.04
N THR A 120 -5.03 2.95 -16.50
CA THR A 120 -4.80 1.53 -16.23
C THR A 120 -6.07 0.74 -16.48
N SER A 121 -5.96 -0.57 -16.62
CA SER A 121 -7.10 -1.48 -16.78
C SER A 121 -6.87 -2.69 -15.90
N ARG A 122 -6.94 -2.47 -14.58
CA ARG A 122 -6.74 -3.55 -13.59
C ARG A 122 -8.04 -3.97 -12.96
N ILE A 123 -8.27 -5.28 -12.96
CA ILE A 123 -9.41 -5.87 -12.25
C ILE A 123 -9.06 -5.91 -10.76
N GLY A 124 -9.99 -5.47 -9.93
CA GLY A 124 -9.88 -5.58 -8.49
C GLY A 124 -11.09 -6.29 -7.90
N GLY A 125 -10.91 -6.72 -6.66
CA GLY A 125 -11.98 -7.30 -5.87
C GLY A 125 -11.81 -6.98 -4.40
N GLY A 126 -12.91 -7.03 -3.67
CA GLY A 126 -12.93 -6.59 -2.30
C GLY A 126 -14.26 -6.78 -1.61
N ILE A 127 -14.41 -6.08 -0.48
CA ILE A 127 -15.65 -6.04 0.29
C ILE A 127 -15.98 -4.58 0.56
N VAL A 128 -17.22 -4.18 0.27
CA VAL A 128 -17.77 -2.86 0.53
C VAL A 128 -18.94 -2.97 1.48
N TYR A 129 -19.00 -2.09 2.47
CA TYR A 129 -20.14 -1.96 3.37
C TYR A 129 -21.11 -0.90 2.86
N ALA A 130 -22.35 -1.32 2.59
CA ALA A 130 -23.47 -0.47 2.21
C ALA A 130 -24.76 -0.94 2.91
N GLY A 131 -24.80 -0.76 4.24
CA GLY A 131 -25.81 -1.34 5.13
C GLY A 131 -25.67 -2.85 5.38
N ALA A 132 -24.87 -3.54 4.57
CA ALA A 132 -24.38 -4.89 4.75
C ALA A 132 -23.02 -5.03 4.06
N PRO A 133 -22.15 -5.98 4.47
CA PRO A 133 -20.94 -6.29 3.73
C PRO A 133 -21.30 -6.96 2.40
N LEU A 134 -20.80 -6.41 1.30
CA LEU A 134 -21.06 -6.87 -0.06
C LEU A 134 -19.73 -7.18 -0.75
N PRO A 135 -19.64 -8.28 -1.51
CA PRO A 135 -18.50 -8.47 -2.40
C PRO A 135 -18.50 -7.38 -3.47
N LEU A 136 -17.31 -6.89 -3.79
CA LEU A 136 -17.04 -5.91 -4.83
C LEU A 136 -16.20 -6.58 -5.91
N LEU A 137 -16.61 -6.39 -7.17
CA LEU A 137 -15.76 -6.55 -8.34
C LEU A 137 -15.63 -5.18 -9.00
N ASP A 138 -14.41 -4.76 -9.35
CA ASP A 138 -14.21 -3.46 -9.96
C ASP A 138 -13.11 -3.46 -11.03
N LEU A 139 -13.14 -2.40 -11.83
CA LEU A 139 -12.12 -2.05 -12.79
C LEU A 139 -11.50 -0.72 -12.37
N LYS A 140 -10.19 -0.71 -12.13
CA LYS A 140 -9.41 0.51 -11.95
C LYS A 140 -9.09 1.08 -13.33
N TYR A 141 -9.51 2.33 -13.57
CA TYR A 141 -9.37 3.00 -14.86
C TYR A 141 -8.22 4.00 -14.89
N ALA A 142 -7.96 4.71 -13.79
CA ALA A 142 -6.90 5.69 -13.72
C ALA A 142 -6.29 5.70 -12.33
N TYR A 143 -5.03 6.13 -12.25
CA TYR A 143 -4.33 6.30 -10.98
C TYR A 143 -3.57 7.62 -10.97
N TRP A 144 -3.47 8.20 -9.78
CA TRP A 144 -2.65 9.35 -9.47
C TRP A 144 -2.07 9.20 -8.07
N ARG A 145 -0.75 9.05 -8.00
CA ARG A 145 0.00 8.77 -6.78
C ARG A 145 -0.56 7.52 -6.10
N ARG A 146 -1.23 7.71 -4.96
CA ARG A 146 -1.83 6.66 -4.14
C ARG A 146 -3.31 6.50 -4.38
N TYR A 147 -3.92 7.36 -5.19
CA TYR A 147 -5.35 7.38 -5.46
C TYR A 147 -5.62 6.73 -6.80
N SER A 148 -6.77 6.06 -6.91
CA SER A 148 -7.24 5.52 -8.18
C SER A 148 -8.72 5.82 -8.38
N LEU A 149 -9.11 5.94 -9.64
CA LEU A 149 -10.50 6.01 -10.06
C LEU A 149 -10.94 4.60 -10.48
N THR A 150 -12.12 4.20 -10.02
CA THR A 150 -12.61 2.83 -10.14
C THR A 150 -14.06 2.84 -10.60
N ILE A 151 -14.47 1.79 -11.32
CA ILE A 151 -15.86 1.51 -11.63
C ILE A 151 -16.14 0.11 -11.10
N GLY A 152 -17.12 -0.02 -10.22
CA GLY A 152 -17.35 -1.23 -9.45
C GLY A 152 -18.80 -1.66 -9.47
N VAL A 153 -19.00 -2.96 -9.27
CA VAL A 153 -20.30 -3.59 -9.13
C VAL A 153 -20.31 -4.46 -7.88
N THR A 154 -21.42 -4.40 -7.17
CA THR A 154 -21.75 -5.27 -6.04
C THR A 154 -23.09 -5.97 -6.35
N PRO A 155 -23.48 -7.01 -5.60
CA PRO A 155 -24.81 -7.61 -5.76
C PRO A 155 -25.99 -6.67 -5.54
N ARG A 156 -25.79 -5.48 -4.95
CA ARG A 156 -26.87 -4.51 -4.68
C ARG A 156 -26.84 -3.28 -5.55
N PHE A 157 -25.67 -2.83 -5.99
CA PHE A 157 -25.51 -1.59 -6.73
C PHE A 157 -24.21 -1.56 -7.53
N GLY A 158 -24.18 -0.75 -8.59
CA GLY A 158 -23.00 -0.45 -9.38
C GLY A 158 -22.74 1.05 -9.43
N GLY A 159 -21.48 1.45 -9.60
CA GLY A 159 -21.12 2.86 -9.59
C GLY A 159 -19.65 3.15 -9.86
N ALA A 160 -19.31 4.43 -9.75
CA ALA A 160 -17.94 4.91 -9.81
C ALA A 160 -17.40 5.16 -8.41
N GLY A 161 -16.10 5.02 -8.24
CA GLY A 161 -15.47 5.09 -6.95
C GLY A 161 -14.08 5.68 -7.01
N MET A 162 -13.59 6.01 -5.83
CA MET A 162 -12.20 6.36 -5.62
C MET A 162 -11.61 5.38 -4.62
N SER A 163 -10.39 4.94 -4.89
CA SER A 163 -9.62 4.12 -3.96
C SER A 163 -8.30 4.77 -3.59
N ARG A 164 -7.76 4.41 -2.43
CA ARG A 164 -6.47 4.88 -1.92
C ARG A 164 -5.66 3.72 -1.39
N HIS A 165 -4.43 3.56 -1.86
CA HIS A 165 -3.46 2.62 -1.30
C HIS A 165 -3.20 2.88 0.19
N ILE A 166 -3.37 1.83 0.99
CA ILE A 166 -3.12 1.81 2.45
C ILE A 166 -2.06 0.75 2.83
N ASP A 167 -1.30 0.28 1.85
CA ASP A 167 -0.19 -0.66 1.98
C ASP A 167 0.95 -0.13 2.88
N ASP A 168 1.03 1.18 3.13
CA ASP A 168 1.93 1.76 4.14
C ASP A 168 1.62 1.28 5.57
N PHE A 169 0.37 0.93 5.85
CA PHE A 169 -0.08 0.58 7.20
C PHE A 169 -0.30 -0.92 7.36
N THR A 170 -0.18 -1.72 6.30
CA THR A 170 -0.56 -3.14 6.33
C THR A 170 0.49 -4.02 5.63
N PRO A 171 0.64 -5.30 6.02
CA PRO A 171 1.55 -6.23 5.31
C PRO A 171 1.01 -6.64 3.94
N PHE A 172 -0.22 -6.28 3.62
CA PHE A 172 -0.88 -6.64 2.39
C PHE A 172 -0.49 -5.64 1.29
N SER A 173 0.44 -6.06 0.43
CA SER A 173 0.74 -5.34 -0.82
C SER A 173 -0.53 -5.18 -1.65
N ASN A 174 -0.73 -4.00 -2.25
CA ASN A 174 -1.90 -3.64 -3.06
C ASN A 174 -3.24 -3.53 -2.32
N LEU A 175 -3.24 -3.43 -0.98
CA LEU A 175 -4.47 -3.14 -0.24
C LEU A 175 -4.87 -1.66 -0.41
N GLU A 176 -6.13 -1.42 -0.74
CA GLU A 176 -6.69 -0.09 -0.90
C GLU A 176 -7.99 0.06 -0.11
N LEU A 177 -8.18 1.25 0.46
CA LEU A 177 -9.48 1.72 0.92
C LEU A 177 -10.26 2.22 -0.29
N VAL A 178 -11.52 1.83 -0.45
CA VAL A 178 -12.36 2.23 -1.58
C VAL A 178 -13.68 2.83 -1.10
N GLY A 179 -14.10 3.92 -1.74
CA GLY A 179 -15.46 4.46 -1.66
C GLY A 179 -16.13 4.34 -3.01
N LEU A 180 -17.34 3.78 -3.05
CA LEU A 180 -18.14 3.59 -4.26
C LEU A 180 -19.45 4.35 -4.12
N LEU A 181 -19.76 5.19 -5.10
CA LEU A 181 -21.04 5.90 -5.22
C LEU A 181 -21.73 5.47 -6.50
N GLY A 182 -23.00 5.11 -6.41
CA GLY A 182 -23.72 4.60 -7.57
C GLY A 182 -25.21 4.44 -7.34
N THR A 183 -25.83 3.60 -8.16
CA THR A 183 -27.27 3.32 -8.12
C THR A 183 -27.51 1.84 -7.90
N ASP A 184 -28.46 1.52 -7.02
CA ASP A 184 -28.97 0.16 -6.92
C ASP A 184 -29.83 -0.23 -8.12
N TRP A 185 -30.20 -1.50 -8.18
CA TRP A 185 -31.01 -2.06 -9.26
C TRP A 185 -32.43 -1.50 -9.33
N SER A 186 -32.87 -0.75 -8.31
CA SER A 186 -34.13 -0.01 -8.30
C SER A 186 -33.97 1.47 -8.66
N GLY A 187 -32.76 1.91 -9.01
CA GLY A 187 -32.45 3.29 -9.37
C GLY A 187 -32.18 4.22 -8.17
N LYS A 188 -32.13 3.71 -6.93
CA LYS A 188 -31.83 4.53 -5.75
C LYS A 188 -30.34 4.71 -5.58
N SER A 189 -29.92 5.93 -5.21
CA SER A 189 -28.51 6.21 -4.92
C SER A 189 -28.00 5.40 -3.72
N ARG A 190 -26.81 4.84 -3.86
CA ARG A 190 -26.10 4.08 -2.83
C ARG A 190 -24.66 4.56 -2.70
N PHE A 191 -24.19 4.51 -1.47
CA PHE A 191 -22.80 4.73 -1.13
C PHE A 191 -22.29 3.53 -0.34
N GLY A 192 -21.05 3.14 -0.60
CA GLY A 192 -20.38 2.13 0.18
C GLY A 192 -18.90 2.43 0.38
N LEU A 193 -18.38 1.99 1.53
CA LEU A 193 -16.96 2.08 1.89
C LEU A 193 -16.40 0.69 2.16
N GLY A 194 -15.18 0.42 1.72
CA GLY A 194 -14.65 -0.92 1.76
C GLY A 194 -13.15 -1.02 1.60
N LEU A 195 -12.69 -2.27 1.52
CA LEU A 195 -11.32 -2.62 1.21
C LEU A 195 -11.29 -3.41 -0.10
N ARG A 196 -10.31 -3.14 -0.94
CA ARG A 196 -10.07 -3.87 -2.19
C ARG A 196 -8.60 -4.21 -2.38
N THR A 197 -8.35 -5.18 -3.25
CA THR A 197 -7.02 -5.49 -3.80
C THR A 197 -7.10 -5.56 -5.32
N ASN A 198 -5.97 -5.37 -5.99
CA ASN A 198 -5.86 -5.57 -7.44
C ASN A 198 -5.31 -6.96 -7.73
N PHE A 199 -5.80 -7.58 -8.80
CA PHE A 199 -5.32 -8.85 -9.34
C PHE A 199 -4.51 -8.63 -10.62
#